data_AF-A0A7C4AHT3-F1
#
_entry.id   AF-A0A7C4AHT3-F1
#
_cell.length_a   1.000
_cell.length_b   1.000
_cell.length_c   1.000
_cell.angle_alpha   90.00
_cell.angle_beta   90.00
_cell.angle_gamma   90.00
#
_symmetry.space_group_name_H-M   'P 1'
#
loop_
_entity.id
_entity.type
_entity.pdbx_description
1 polymer ?
#
loop_
_entity_poly.entity_id
_entity_poly.type
_entity_poly.pdbx_seq_one_letter_code
_entity_poly.pdbx_strand_id
1 'polypeptide(L)'
;MLGRTFLHLPGVGPKSEAALWAAGIRTWEDFLAHPAPPVGAGKAALMREGLLESQAALAADDLDWFAARLRTATAWRFLPRFLHHAGYLDIETDGTGSHPTVTAVSLLHQGRLTTYVHGRDMDRLHEDLARVRLLVSFNGACFDVPILERMLGARAPRAHVDLRFVLRAAGVRGGLKACERHFGLNRRELDGVDGWCAVLLWRLWRRTRDQRVLETLLAYNAADVLGLEVLLVHAVNELLLATPFAAELTLPVPRVAPNPFRADPEMVRAVTGG
;
A
#
# COMPACT_ATOMS: atom_id res chain seq x y z
N MET A 1 1.31 -2.60 15.53
CA MET A 1 1.68 -1.26 16.04
C MET A 1 0.53 -0.48 16.63
N LEU A 2 -0.73 -0.66 16.19
CA LEU A 2 -1.88 0.14 16.67
C LEU A 2 -1.92 0.34 18.19
N GLY A 3 -1.97 -0.73 18.99
CA GLY A 3 -1.98 -0.66 20.47
C GLY A 3 -0.76 -0.02 21.14
N ARG A 4 0.23 0.43 20.35
CA ARG A 4 1.49 1.05 20.80
C ARG A 4 1.73 2.43 20.19
N THR A 5 0.88 2.91 19.28
CA THR A 5 0.98 4.24 18.67
C THR A 5 -0.07 5.17 19.26
N PHE A 6 0.24 6.46 19.33
CA PHE A 6 -0.68 7.49 19.82
C PHE A 6 -0.98 8.54 18.74
N LEU A 7 -0.43 8.37 17.53
CA LEU A 7 -0.49 9.37 16.45
C LEU A 7 -1.89 9.57 15.86
N HIS A 8 -2.81 8.63 16.09
CA HIS A 8 -4.20 8.76 15.69
C HIS A 8 -5.01 9.66 16.65
N LEU A 9 -4.45 10.03 17.80
CA LEU A 9 -5.09 10.93 18.75
C LEU A 9 -4.85 12.40 18.35
N PRO A 10 -5.88 13.27 18.47
CA PRO A 10 -5.73 14.70 18.20
C PRO A 10 -4.61 15.34 19.02
N GLY A 11 -3.78 16.15 18.37
CA GLY A 11 -2.70 16.89 19.03
C GLY A 11 -1.52 16.03 19.50
N VAL A 12 -1.41 14.78 19.06
CA VAL A 12 -0.24 13.92 19.29
C VAL A 12 0.59 13.82 18.00
N GLY A 13 1.82 14.32 18.07
CA GLY A 13 2.80 14.21 16.98
C GLY A 13 3.94 13.23 17.31
N PRO A 14 4.82 12.92 16.33
CA PRO A 14 5.92 11.96 16.51
C PRO A 14 6.83 12.25 17.70
N LYS A 15 7.11 13.53 17.98
CA LYS A 15 7.91 13.94 19.16
C LYS A 15 7.21 13.59 20.48
N SER A 16 5.91 13.86 20.58
CA SER A 16 5.12 13.53 21.78
C SER A 16 4.99 12.02 21.97
N GLU A 17 4.75 11.27 20.88
CA GLU A 17 4.72 9.81 20.92
C GLU A 17 6.06 9.24 21.40
N ALA A 18 7.18 9.68 20.84
CA ALA A 18 8.50 9.24 21.27
C ALA A 18 8.79 9.57 22.75
N ALA A 19 8.33 10.72 23.24
CA ALA A 19 8.48 11.08 24.65
C ALA A 19 7.67 10.16 25.58
N LEU A 20 6.45 9.75 25.18
CA LEU A 20 5.67 8.76 25.94
C LEU A 20 6.40 7.43 26.03
N TRP A 21 6.91 6.94 24.91
CA TRP A 21 7.67 5.69 24.87
C TRP A 21 8.94 5.75 25.72
N ALA A 22 9.67 6.87 25.68
CA ALA A 22 10.87 7.08 26.50
C ALA A 22 10.55 7.14 28.00
N ALA A 23 9.35 7.59 28.37
CA ALA A 23 8.84 7.56 29.74
C ALA A 23 8.29 6.19 30.17
N GLY A 24 8.45 5.14 29.35
CA GLY A 24 7.98 3.78 29.64
C GLY A 24 6.51 3.54 29.30
N ILE A 25 5.79 4.54 28.79
CA ILE A 25 4.40 4.39 28.34
C ILE A 25 4.42 3.88 26.91
N ARG A 26 4.41 2.57 26.75
CA ARG A 26 4.64 1.88 25.47
C ARG A 26 3.36 1.39 24.81
N THR A 27 2.31 1.17 25.58
CA THR A 27 1.00 0.70 25.14
C THR A 27 -0.10 1.67 25.56
N TRP A 28 -1.30 1.48 24.99
CA TRP A 28 -2.48 2.20 25.43
C TRP A 28 -2.81 1.90 26.89
N GLU A 29 -2.65 0.63 27.30
CA GLU A 29 -2.86 0.16 28.66
C GLU A 29 -1.91 0.84 29.65
N ASP A 30 -0.63 1.01 29.28
CA ASP A 30 0.33 1.75 30.11
C ASP A 30 -0.16 3.18 30.33
N PHE A 31 -0.65 3.87 29.28
CA PHE A 31 -1.11 5.25 29.40
C PHE A 31 -2.37 5.36 30.27
N LEU A 32 -3.31 4.43 30.11
CA LEU A 32 -4.56 4.38 30.88
C LEU A 32 -4.29 4.09 32.36
N ALA A 33 -3.33 3.20 32.67
CA ALA A 33 -2.93 2.88 34.03
C ALA A 33 -2.02 3.96 34.67
N HIS A 34 -1.37 4.81 33.87
CA HIS A 34 -0.47 5.82 34.39
C HIS A 34 -1.24 6.95 35.10
N PRO A 35 -0.99 7.22 36.40
CA PRO A 35 -1.74 8.22 37.16
C PRO A 35 -1.51 9.65 36.63
N ALA A 36 -0.25 9.98 36.33
CA ALA A 36 0.15 11.29 35.82
C ALA A 36 1.12 11.15 34.63
N PRO A 37 0.62 10.85 33.41
CA PRO A 37 1.49 10.74 32.22
C PRO A 37 2.21 12.08 31.95
N PRO A 38 3.35 12.09 31.22
CA PRO A 38 4.18 13.28 30.99
C PRO A 38 3.56 14.24 29.95
N VAL A 39 2.29 14.58 30.14
CA VAL A 39 1.48 15.53 29.37
C VAL A 39 0.60 16.32 30.35
N GLY A 40 0.15 17.51 29.96
CA GLY A 40 -0.74 18.31 30.83
C GLY A 40 -2.06 17.58 31.15
N ALA A 41 -2.61 17.79 32.35
CA ALA A 41 -3.77 17.05 32.86
C ALA A 41 -4.99 17.06 31.92
N GLY A 42 -5.32 18.21 31.33
CA GLY A 42 -6.41 18.30 30.35
C GLY A 42 -6.16 17.47 29.09
N LYS A 43 -4.91 17.45 28.59
CA LYS A 43 -4.51 16.60 27.46
C LYS A 43 -4.54 15.12 27.84
N ALA A 44 -4.12 14.78 29.06
CA ALA A 44 -4.19 13.41 29.57
C ALA A 44 -5.63 12.90 29.56
N ALA A 45 -6.60 13.70 30.04
CA ALA A 45 -8.01 13.33 30.05
C ALA A 45 -8.54 13.03 28.63
N LEU A 46 -8.32 13.94 27.68
CA LEU A 46 -8.71 13.76 26.27
C LEU A 46 -8.05 12.53 25.63
N MET A 47 -6.77 12.28 25.93
CA MET A 47 -6.08 11.10 25.44
C MET A 47 -6.68 9.82 26.03
N ARG A 48 -7.07 9.79 27.31
CA ARG A 48 -7.71 8.61 27.92
C ARG A 48 -9.04 8.28 27.23
N GLU A 49 -9.89 9.28 27.00
CA GLU A 49 -11.15 9.11 26.25
C GLU A 49 -10.89 8.53 24.86
N GLY A 50 -9.99 9.16 24.10
CA GLY A 50 -9.63 8.68 22.75
C GLY A 50 -9.01 7.28 22.75
N LEU A 51 -8.27 6.88 23.79
CA LEU A 51 -7.69 5.54 23.91
C LEU A 51 -8.75 4.48 24.22
N LEU A 52 -9.77 4.79 25.02
CA LEU A 52 -10.90 3.89 25.23
C LEU A 52 -11.67 3.66 23.93
N GLU A 53 -11.90 4.72 23.14
CA GLU A 53 -12.46 4.59 21.78
C GLU A 53 -11.55 3.75 20.88
N SER A 54 -10.23 3.94 20.98
CA SER A 54 -9.25 3.18 20.19
C SER A 54 -9.29 1.68 20.52
N GLN A 55 -9.44 1.32 21.80
CA GLN A 55 -9.60 -0.07 22.23
C GLN A 55 -10.90 -0.67 21.69
N ALA A 56 -12.02 0.06 21.75
CA ALA A 56 -13.28 -0.39 21.18
C ALA A 56 -13.21 -0.58 19.65
N ALA A 57 -12.61 0.38 18.93
CA ALA A 57 -12.41 0.30 17.50
C ALA A 57 -11.48 -0.87 17.11
N LEU A 58 -10.40 -1.10 17.86
CA LEU A 58 -9.49 -2.23 17.63
C LEU A 58 -10.18 -3.57 17.90
N ALA A 59 -11.01 -3.68 18.94
CA ALA A 59 -11.76 -4.89 19.26
C ALA A 59 -12.82 -5.22 18.19
N ALA A 60 -13.38 -4.19 17.53
CA ALA A 60 -14.32 -4.34 16.42
C ALA A 60 -13.63 -4.52 15.05
N ASP A 61 -12.29 -4.53 15.01
CA ASP A 61 -11.51 -4.45 13.76
C ASP A 61 -11.95 -3.30 12.84
N ASP A 62 -12.26 -2.13 13.40
CA ASP A 62 -12.70 -0.95 12.63
C ASP A 62 -11.50 -0.21 12.02
N LEU A 63 -11.01 -0.70 10.88
CA LEU A 63 -9.90 -0.09 10.15
C LEU A 63 -10.25 1.33 9.65
N ASP A 64 -11.51 1.59 9.31
CA ASP A 64 -11.95 2.89 8.79
C ASP A 64 -11.85 3.98 9.85
N TRP A 65 -12.13 3.64 11.12
CA TRP A 65 -11.95 4.54 12.26
C TRP A 65 -10.49 5.02 12.39
N PHE A 66 -9.53 4.09 12.22
CA PHE A 66 -8.10 4.42 12.23
C PHE A 66 -7.67 5.15 10.95
N ALA A 67 -8.19 4.76 9.79
CA ALA A 67 -7.88 5.39 8.51
C ALA A 67 -8.25 6.87 8.49
N ALA A 68 -9.37 7.24 9.14
CA ALA A 68 -9.79 8.63 9.28
C ALA A 68 -8.87 9.47 10.19
N ARG A 69 -8.00 8.82 10.99
CA ARG A 69 -7.20 9.46 12.05
C ARG A 69 -5.69 9.35 11.82
N LEU A 70 -5.23 8.32 11.13
CA LEU A 70 -3.82 8.15 10.76
C LEU A 70 -3.52 8.89 9.46
N ARG A 71 -2.33 9.49 9.39
CA ARG A 71 -1.83 10.11 8.16
C ARG A 71 -1.22 9.05 7.25
N THR A 72 -1.17 9.31 5.95
CA THR A 72 -0.62 8.35 4.96
C THR A 72 0.80 7.86 5.31
N ALA A 73 1.70 8.75 5.74
CA ALA A 73 3.07 8.40 6.12
C ALA A 73 3.16 7.55 7.41
N THR A 74 2.09 7.50 8.22
CA THR A 74 2.00 6.71 9.44
C THR A 74 1.00 5.56 9.32
N ALA A 75 0.44 5.34 8.12
CA ALA A 75 -0.50 4.24 7.86
C ALA A 75 0.15 2.87 8.08
N TRP A 76 1.48 2.76 7.97
CA TRP A 76 2.21 1.54 8.31
C TRP A 76 1.92 1.02 9.74
N ARG A 77 1.38 1.86 10.65
CA ARG A 77 0.95 1.46 12.00
C ARG A 77 -0.17 0.40 12.02
N PHE A 78 -0.90 0.23 10.91
CA PHE A 78 -1.83 -0.90 10.73
C PHE A 78 -1.14 -2.26 10.87
N LEU A 79 0.16 -2.34 10.57
CA LEU A 79 0.94 -3.56 10.67
C LEU A 79 1.50 -3.79 12.09
N PRO A 80 1.71 -5.05 12.51
CA PRO A 80 1.42 -6.28 11.76
C PRO A 80 -0.07 -6.71 11.82
N ARG A 81 -0.86 -6.11 12.73
CA ARG A 81 -2.22 -6.56 13.09
C ARG A 81 -3.13 -6.82 11.88
N PHE A 82 -3.10 -5.96 10.87
CA PHE A 82 -4.00 -6.02 9.72
C PHE A 82 -3.33 -6.40 8.39
N LEU A 83 -2.09 -6.92 8.43
CA LEU A 83 -1.41 -7.37 7.21
C LEU A 83 -2.21 -8.46 6.46
N HIS A 84 -2.84 -9.38 7.19
CA HIS A 84 -3.66 -10.45 6.61
C HIS A 84 -4.95 -9.96 5.90
N HIS A 85 -5.30 -8.68 6.02
CA HIS A 85 -6.40 -8.03 5.30
C HIS A 85 -5.92 -7.21 4.09
N ALA A 86 -4.61 -7.19 3.81
CA ALA A 86 -4.02 -6.39 2.76
C ALA A 86 -4.40 -6.91 1.36
N GLY A 87 -4.89 -6.01 0.52
CA GLY A 87 -4.97 -6.17 -0.93
C GLY A 87 -4.00 -5.21 -1.60
N TYR A 88 -3.15 -5.73 -2.48
CA TYR A 88 -2.14 -4.97 -3.21
C TYR A 88 -2.64 -4.66 -4.61
N LEU A 89 -2.57 -3.40 -5.03
CA LEU A 89 -3.22 -2.92 -6.23
C LEU A 89 -2.29 -2.01 -7.06
N ASP A 90 -2.37 -2.16 -8.38
CA ASP A 90 -1.76 -1.26 -9.36
C ASP A 90 -2.66 -1.16 -10.60
N ILE A 91 -2.69 0.02 -11.25
CA ILE A 91 -3.48 0.25 -12.47
C ILE A 91 -2.60 0.73 -13.62
N GLU A 92 -3.02 0.35 -14.82
CA GLU A 92 -2.52 0.94 -16.06
C GLU A 92 -3.57 1.83 -16.70
N THR A 93 -3.10 2.82 -17.46
CA THR A 93 -3.97 3.75 -18.17
C THR A 93 -3.62 3.86 -19.65
N ASP A 94 -4.49 4.48 -20.43
CA ASP A 94 -4.26 4.76 -21.86
C ASP A 94 -3.36 5.99 -22.11
N GLY A 95 -2.91 6.65 -21.03
CA GLY A 95 -2.09 7.84 -21.07
C GLY A 95 -2.81 9.09 -21.58
N THR A 96 -4.15 9.13 -21.52
CA THR A 96 -4.92 10.27 -22.02
C THR A 96 -5.24 11.31 -20.93
N GLY A 97 -4.74 12.54 -21.12
CA GLY A 97 -5.21 13.78 -20.48
C GLY A 97 -5.48 13.74 -18.97
N SER A 98 -6.47 14.54 -18.53
CA SER A 98 -6.87 14.68 -17.12
C SER A 98 -7.81 13.57 -16.61
N HIS A 99 -8.39 12.80 -17.53
CA HIS A 99 -9.35 11.73 -17.24
C HIS A 99 -8.97 10.47 -18.02
N PRO A 100 -7.84 9.84 -17.65
CA PRO A 100 -7.37 8.66 -18.35
C PRO A 100 -8.33 7.48 -18.17
N THR A 101 -8.42 6.64 -19.19
CA THR A 101 -9.15 5.37 -19.10
C THR A 101 -8.24 4.32 -18.48
N VAL A 102 -8.75 3.57 -17.49
CA VAL A 102 -8.05 2.40 -16.94
C VAL A 102 -8.06 1.29 -17.99
N THR A 103 -6.88 0.74 -18.29
CA THR A 103 -6.66 -0.25 -19.36
C THR A 103 -6.44 -1.64 -18.80
N ALA A 104 -5.68 -1.75 -17.71
CA ALA A 104 -5.48 -2.96 -16.95
C ALA A 104 -5.42 -2.66 -15.44
N VAL A 105 -5.76 -3.65 -14.62
CA VAL A 105 -5.64 -3.59 -13.17
C VAL A 105 -5.10 -4.92 -12.67
N SER A 106 -4.17 -4.89 -11.72
CA SER A 106 -3.71 -6.07 -10.99
C SER A 106 -4.08 -5.93 -9.52
N LEU A 107 -4.70 -6.97 -8.96
CA LEU A 107 -5.06 -7.06 -7.55
C LEU A 107 -4.52 -8.38 -6.98
N LEU A 108 -3.63 -8.29 -6.00
CA LEU A 108 -3.19 -9.44 -5.20
C LEU A 108 -3.87 -9.36 -3.83
N HIS A 109 -4.71 -10.33 -3.51
CA HIS A 109 -5.39 -10.39 -2.22
C HIS A 109 -5.47 -11.84 -1.75
N GLN A 110 -5.08 -12.10 -0.50
CA GLN A 110 -5.05 -13.45 0.08
C GLN A 110 -4.26 -14.46 -0.77
N GLY A 111 -3.13 -14.03 -1.33
CA GLY A 111 -2.26 -14.87 -2.16
C GLY A 111 -2.78 -15.14 -3.58
N ARG A 112 -3.95 -14.61 -3.96
CA ARG A 112 -4.51 -14.71 -5.31
C ARG A 112 -4.28 -13.43 -6.08
N LEU A 113 -3.51 -13.51 -7.16
CA LEU A 113 -3.39 -12.45 -8.16
C LEU A 113 -4.55 -12.57 -9.16
N THR A 114 -5.33 -11.51 -9.30
CA THR A 114 -6.35 -11.34 -10.34
C THR A 114 -5.98 -10.13 -11.18
N THR A 115 -6.08 -10.27 -12.50
CA THR A 115 -5.91 -9.14 -13.44
C THR A 115 -7.20 -8.86 -14.17
N TYR A 116 -7.46 -7.58 -14.45
CA TYR A 116 -8.62 -7.11 -15.18
C TYR A 116 -8.17 -6.31 -16.39
N VAL A 117 -8.89 -6.41 -17.50
CA VAL A 117 -8.63 -5.74 -18.77
C VAL A 117 -9.87 -4.96 -19.19
N HIS A 118 -9.65 -3.72 -19.63
CA HIS A 118 -10.72 -2.84 -20.08
C HIS A 118 -11.56 -3.48 -21.19
N GLY A 119 -12.88 -3.46 -21.00
CA GLY A 119 -13.85 -4.06 -21.92
C GLY A 119 -13.90 -5.59 -21.88
N ARG A 120 -13.30 -6.26 -20.87
CA ARG A 120 -13.40 -7.72 -20.69
C ARG A 120 -14.04 -8.10 -19.35
N ASP A 121 -13.51 -7.61 -18.24
CA ASP A 121 -13.84 -8.13 -16.91
C ASP A 121 -13.76 -7.07 -15.79
N MET A 122 -13.70 -5.78 -16.14
CA MET A 122 -13.66 -4.67 -15.18
C MET A 122 -14.84 -4.64 -14.21
N ASP A 123 -16.01 -5.15 -14.60
CA ASP A 123 -17.19 -5.21 -13.72
C ASP A 123 -16.93 -6.06 -12.46
N ARG A 124 -16.04 -7.08 -12.56
CA ARG A 124 -15.69 -7.96 -11.44
C ARG A 124 -14.74 -7.30 -10.44
N LEU A 125 -14.01 -6.27 -10.85
CA LEU A 125 -13.06 -5.55 -9.98
C LEU A 125 -13.78 -4.96 -8.76
N HIS A 126 -14.99 -4.43 -8.95
CA HIS A 126 -15.76 -3.84 -7.85
C HIS A 126 -16.02 -4.85 -6.72
N GLU A 127 -16.45 -6.06 -7.08
CA GLU A 127 -16.76 -7.13 -6.13
C GLU A 127 -15.51 -7.65 -5.40
N ASP A 128 -14.39 -7.78 -6.11
CA ASP A 128 -13.14 -8.25 -5.52
C ASP A 128 -12.50 -7.17 -4.64
N LEU A 129 -12.55 -5.89 -5.05
CA LEU A 129 -12.03 -4.77 -4.27
C LEU A 129 -12.84 -4.54 -2.98
N ALA A 130 -14.15 -4.79 -2.99
CA ALA A 130 -15.00 -4.70 -1.81
C ALA A 130 -14.61 -5.70 -0.69
N ARG A 131 -13.85 -6.76 -1.02
CA ARG A 131 -13.34 -7.73 -0.04
C ARG A 131 -12.04 -7.27 0.62
N VAL A 132 -11.36 -6.26 0.07
CA VAL A 132 -10.12 -5.72 0.60
C VAL A 132 -10.46 -4.74 1.73
N ARG A 133 -9.95 -5.00 2.94
CA ARG A 133 -10.15 -4.09 4.08
C ARG A 133 -8.98 -3.13 4.29
N LEU A 134 -7.79 -3.50 3.84
CA LEU A 134 -6.58 -2.66 3.85
C LEU A 134 -6.01 -2.59 2.44
N LEU A 135 -6.16 -1.46 1.76
CA LEU A 135 -5.54 -1.27 0.45
C LEU A 135 -4.04 -0.98 0.62
N VAL A 136 -3.22 -1.56 -0.25
CA VAL A 136 -1.79 -1.25 -0.38
C VAL A 136 -1.51 -0.95 -1.84
N SER A 137 -0.84 0.16 -2.13
CA SER A 137 -0.41 0.48 -3.49
C SER A 137 0.86 1.32 -3.48
N PHE A 138 1.43 1.62 -4.65
CA PHE A 138 2.55 2.53 -4.78
C PHE A 138 2.09 3.83 -5.47
N ASN A 139 2.09 4.95 -4.75
CA ASN A 139 1.59 6.24 -5.23
C ASN A 139 0.09 6.27 -5.57
N GLY A 140 -0.69 5.27 -5.16
CA GLY A 140 -2.09 5.19 -5.52
C GLY A 140 -2.99 6.21 -4.84
N ALA A 141 -2.57 6.79 -3.71
CA ALA A 141 -3.38 7.83 -3.06
C ALA A 141 -3.45 9.08 -3.93
N CYS A 142 -2.42 9.31 -4.76
CA CYS A 142 -2.33 10.44 -5.66
C CYS A 142 -2.78 10.12 -7.10
N PHE A 143 -2.89 8.84 -7.47
CA PHE A 143 -3.12 8.41 -8.85
C PHE A 143 -4.20 7.33 -8.97
N ASP A 144 -3.90 6.10 -8.54
CA ASP A 144 -4.78 4.93 -8.75
C ASP A 144 -6.18 5.14 -8.16
N VAL A 145 -6.25 5.50 -6.87
CA VAL A 145 -7.50 5.56 -6.11
C VAL A 145 -8.47 6.58 -6.71
N PRO A 146 -8.09 7.85 -6.97
CA PRO A 146 -9.00 8.81 -7.60
C PRO A 146 -9.52 8.38 -8.99
N ILE A 147 -8.71 7.67 -9.78
CA ILE A 147 -9.10 7.18 -11.11
C ILE A 147 -10.09 6.02 -10.96
N LEU A 148 -9.77 5.05 -10.09
CA LEU A 148 -10.61 3.89 -9.83
C LEU A 148 -11.97 4.27 -9.24
N GLU A 149 -12.01 5.18 -8.27
CA GLU A 149 -13.29 5.61 -7.67
C GLU A 149 -14.19 6.26 -8.70
N ARG A 150 -13.62 7.06 -9.62
CA ARG A 150 -14.36 7.65 -10.73
C ARG A 150 -14.88 6.61 -11.71
N MET A 151 -14.04 5.63 -12.07
CA MET A 151 -14.39 4.55 -12.99
C MET A 151 -15.50 3.66 -12.41
N LEU A 152 -15.38 3.27 -11.15
CA LEU A 152 -16.29 2.35 -10.48
C LEU A 152 -17.56 3.03 -9.94
N GLY A 153 -17.56 4.36 -9.81
CA GLY A 153 -18.64 5.09 -9.14
C GLY A 153 -18.78 4.73 -7.66
N ALA A 154 -17.74 4.16 -7.06
CA ALA A 154 -17.72 3.64 -5.70
C ALA A 154 -16.41 4.01 -5.01
N ARG A 155 -16.42 4.07 -3.68
CA ARG A 155 -15.22 4.39 -2.91
C ARG A 155 -14.29 3.18 -2.79
N ALA A 156 -12.98 3.44 -2.85
CA ALA A 156 -11.97 2.44 -2.51
C ALA A 156 -11.94 2.21 -0.98
N PRO A 157 -11.32 1.12 -0.50
CA PRO A 157 -11.13 0.92 0.94
C PRO A 157 -10.44 2.13 1.59
N ARG A 158 -11.00 2.66 2.69
CA ARG A 158 -10.48 3.88 3.31
C ARG A 158 -9.14 3.65 3.99
N ALA A 159 -8.97 2.49 4.62
CA ALA A 159 -7.69 2.10 5.16
C ALA A 159 -6.72 1.78 4.02
N HIS A 160 -5.75 2.67 3.85
CA HIS A 160 -4.82 2.64 2.73
C HIS A 160 -3.39 2.90 3.19
N VAL A 161 -2.50 2.00 2.81
CA VAL A 161 -1.05 2.15 2.95
C VAL A 161 -0.46 2.43 1.58
N ASP A 162 -0.17 3.69 1.31
CA ASP A 162 0.57 4.07 0.11
C ASP A 162 2.08 4.00 0.36
N LEU A 163 2.72 3.04 -0.31
CA LEU A 163 4.13 2.72 -0.16
C LEU A 163 5.06 3.86 -0.56
N ARG A 164 4.66 4.77 -1.45
CA ARG A 164 5.49 5.94 -1.78
C ARG A 164 5.80 6.75 -0.53
N PHE A 165 4.82 6.93 0.36
CA PHE A 165 5.00 7.71 1.58
C PHE A 165 5.68 6.92 2.70
N VAL A 166 5.34 5.63 2.82
CA VAL A 166 5.94 4.74 3.83
C VAL A 166 7.43 4.49 3.55
N LEU A 167 7.79 4.17 2.30
CA LEU A 167 9.19 4.02 1.89
C LEU A 167 9.98 5.31 2.07
N ARG A 168 9.39 6.46 1.73
CA ARG A 168 10.01 7.77 1.97
C ARG A 168 10.25 8.03 3.46
N ALA A 169 9.32 7.62 4.33
CA ALA A 169 9.50 7.71 5.78
C ALA A 169 10.63 6.78 6.27
N ALA A 170 10.80 5.62 5.64
CA ALA A 170 11.91 4.70 5.87
C ALA A 170 13.25 5.14 5.24
N GLY A 171 13.30 6.31 4.57
CA GLY A 171 14.51 6.83 3.94
C GLY A 171 14.74 6.36 2.50
N VAL A 172 13.87 5.53 1.93
CA VAL A 172 13.95 5.02 0.56
C VAL A 172 13.19 5.95 -0.40
N ARG A 173 13.82 6.35 -1.50
CA ARG A 173 13.25 7.31 -2.46
C ARG A 173 13.35 6.81 -3.89
N GLY A 174 12.46 7.30 -4.74
CA GLY A 174 12.41 6.98 -6.17
C GLY A 174 11.05 6.42 -6.58
N GLY A 175 10.96 5.95 -7.83
CA GLY A 175 9.81 5.16 -8.29
C GLY A 175 9.86 3.73 -7.76
N LEU A 176 8.81 2.96 -8.03
CA LEU A 176 8.64 1.59 -7.53
C LEU A 176 9.86 0.71 -7.88
N LYS A 177 10.27 0.66 -9.14
CA LYS A 177 11.45 -0.08 -9.60
C LYS A 177 12.76 0.30 -8.88
N ALA A 178 12.92 1.57 -8.50
CA ALA A 178 14.10 2.00 -7.76
C ALA A 178 14.07 1.48 -6.31
N CYS A 179 12.88 1.48 -5.70
CA CYS A 179 12.68 0.93 -4.35
C CYS A 179 12.86 -0.59 -4.34
N GLU A 180 12.39 -1.29 -5.36
CA GLU A 180 12.63 -2.74 -5.55
C GLU A 180 14.12 -3.07 -5.61
N ARG A 181 14.88 -2.37 -6.45
CA ARG A 181 16.33 -2.57 -6.53
C ARG A 181 17.04 -2.30 -5.21
N HIS A 182 16.58 -1.30 -4.45
CA HIS A 182 17.13 -1.01 -3.13
C HIS A 182 17.04 -2.21 -2.18
N PHE A 183 15.96 -2.99 -2.26
CA PHE A 183 15.78 -4.23 -1.46
C PHE A 183 16.18 -5.51 -2.21
N GLY A 184 16.95 -5.40 -3.30
CA GLY A 184 17.47 -6.55 -4.03
C GLY A 184 16.43 -7.29 -4.89
N LEU A 185 15.27 -6.68 -5.14
CA LEU A 185 14.26 -7.21 -6.06
C LEU A 185 14.64 -6.86 -7.51
N ASN A 186 14.40 -7.79 -8.43
CA ASN A 186 14.72 -7.63 -9.84
C ASN A 186 13.60 -8.22 -10.71
N ARG A 187 13.27 -7.51 -11.80
CA ARG A 187 12.25 -7.88 -12.79
C ARG A 187 12.89 -8.19 -14.16
N ARG A 188 13.80 -9.17 -14.21
CA ARG A 188 14.74 -9.43 -15.33
C ARG A 188 14.14 -9.30 -16.74
N GLU A 189 12.95 -9.85 -16.98
CA GLU A 189 12.30 -9.86 -18.30
C GLU A 189 11.61 -8.54 -18.68
N LEU A 190 11.44 -7.63 -17.72
CA LEU A 190 10.74 -6.35 -17.84
C LEU A 190 11.68 -5.16 -17.58
N ASP A 191 12.99 -5.38 -17.69
CA ASP A 191 13.99 -4.33 -17.62
C ASP A 191 13.77 -3.34 -18.78
N GLY A 192 13.80 -2.03 -18.45
CA GLY A 192 13.55 -0.96 -19.41
C GLY A 192 12.07 -0.63 -19.68
N VAL A 193 11.13 -1.52 -19.39
CA VAL A 193 9.68 -1.23 -19.53
C VAL A 193 9.28 -0.18 -18.49
N ASP A 194 8.59 0.89 -18.87
CA ASP A 194 8.06 1.88 -17.93
C ASP A 194 6.54 2.09 -18.15
N GLY A 195 5.94 3.02 -17.40
CA GLY A 195 4.52 3.32 -17.55
C GLY A 195 4.15 3.83 -18.96
N TRP A 196 5.09 4.45 -19.69
CA TRP A 196 4.84 4.82 -21.08
C TRP A 196 4.84 3.61 -22.01
N CYS A 197 5.73 2.64 -21.76
CA CYS A 197 5.72 1.35 -22.47
C CYS A 197 4.37 0.63 -22.28
N ALA A 198 3.78 0.66 -21.09
CA ALA A 198 2.44 0.10 -20.85
C ALA A 198 1.36 0.76 -21.73
N VAL A 199 1.40 2.08 -21.89
CA VAL A 199 0.54 2.82 -22.82
C VAL A 199 0.76 2.38 -24.28
N LEU A 200 2.02 2.18 -24.69
CA LEU A 200 2.36 1.71 -26.05
C LEU A 200 1.86 0.28 -26.28
N LEU A 201 2.05 -0.63 -25.32
CA LEU A 201 1.55 -2.00 -25.38
C LEU A 201 0.02 -2.01 -25.50
N TRP A 202 -0.68 -1.19 -24.73
CA TRP A 202 -2.14 -1.05 -24.85
C TRP A 202 -2.57 -0.60 -26.25
N ARG A 203 -1.94 0.44 -26.79
CA ARG A 203 -2.24 0.95 -28.15
C ARG A 203 -1.96 -0.11 -29.22
N LEU A 204 -0.84 -0.83 -29.09
CA LEU A 204 -0.46 -1.89 -30.02
C LEU A 204 -1.47 -3.05 -29.97
N TRP A 205 -1.86 -3.49 -28.76
CA TRP A 205 -2.88 -4.53 -28.59
C TRP A 205 -4.22 -4.11 -29.20
N ARG A 206 -4.67 -2.87 -28.98
CA ARG A 206 -5.93 -2.38 -29.57
C ARG A 206 -5.94 -2.45 -31.09
N ARG A 207 -4.79 -2.19 -31.73
CA ARG A 207 -4.64 -2.22 -33.20
C ARG A 207 -4.51 -3.64 -33.75
N THR A 208 -3.73 -4.49 -33.09
CA THR A 208 -3.33 -5.81 -33.65
C THR A 208 -4.14 -6.97 -33.10
N ARG A 209 -4.69 -6.83 -31.89
CA ARG A 209 -5.28 -7.90 -31.08
C ARG A 209 -4.33 -9.08 -30.82
N ASP A 210 -3.03 -8.87 -30.97
CA ASP A 210 -1.99 -9.87 -30.68
C ASP A 210 -1.98 -10.14 -29.16
N GLN A 211 -2.19 -11.41 -28.78
CA GLN A 211 -2.26 -11.80 -27.38
C GLN A 211 -0.91 -11.66 -26.67
N ARG A 212 0.22 -11.79 -27.40
CA ARG A 212 1.57 -11.62 -26.81
C ARG A 212 1.77 -10.21 -26.26
N VAL A 213 1.18 -9.21 -26.93
CA VAL A 213 1.22 -7.82 -26.48
C VAL A 213 0.42 -7.65 -25.19
N LEU A 214 -0.78 -8.23 -25.11
CA LEU A 214 -1.59 -8.17 -23.91
C LEU A 214 -0.94 -8.93 -22.75
N GLU A 215 -0.40 -10.11 -23.01
CA GLU A 215 0.30 -10.90 -21.99
C GLU A 215 1.52 -10.15 -21.44
N THR A 216 2.25 -9.44 -22.30
CA THR A 216 3.37 -8.57 -21.89
C THR A 216 2.88 -7.39 -21.02
N LEU A 217 1.76 -6.75 -21.38
CA LEU A 217 1.15 -5.69 -20.56
C LEU A 217 0.74 -6.22 -19.18
N LEU A 218 0.08 -7.38 -19.13
CA LEU A 218 -0.34 -8.02 -17.89
C LEU A 218 0.85 -8.49 -17.05
N ALA A 219 1.91 -8.98 -17.67
CA ALA A 219 3.16 -9.30 -16.99
C ALA A 219 3.77 -8.08 -16.31
N TYR A 220 3.78 -6.93 -16.98
CA TYR A 220 4.25 -5.66 -16.42
C TYR A 220 3.42 -5.23 -15.20
N ASN A 221 2.10 -5.08 -15.37
CA ASN A 221 1.19 -4.62 -14.32
C ASN A 221 1.13 -5.61 -13.13
N ALA A 222 1.19 -6.93 -13.39
CA ALA A 222 1.30 -7.93 -12.31
C ALA A 222 2.59 -7.77 -11.52
N ALA A 223 3.73 -7.50 -12.18
CA ALA A 223 5.00 -7.30 -11.50
C ALA A 223 4.99 -6.08 -10.57
N ASP A 224 4.21 -5.04 -10.89
CA ASP A 224 4.01 -3.87 -10.03
C ASP A 224 3.27 -4.17 -8.73
N VAL A 225 2.55 -5.28 -8.65
CA VAL A 225 1.82 -5.71 -7.44
C VAL A 225 2.57 -6.78 -6.64
N LEU A 226 3.21 -7.73 -7.32
CA LEU A 226 3.85 -8.90 -6.69
C LEU A 226 4.96 -8.53 -5.70
N GLY A 227 5.66 -7.42 -5.93
CA GLY A 227 6.71 -6.91 -5.04
C GLY A 227 6.21 -6.10 -3.84
N LEU A 228 4.96 -5.63 -3.84
CA LEU A 228 4.50 -4.62 -2.87
C LEU A 228 4.48 -5.13 -1.43
N GLU A 229 4.12 -6.39 -1.20
CA GLU A 229 4.16 -6.96 0.16
C GLU A 229 5.59 -7.01 0.71
N VAL A 230 6.54 -7.43 -0.12
CA VAL A 230 7.95 -7.49 0.26
C VAL A 230 8.48 -6.10 0.60
N LEU A 231 8.19 -5.10 -0.23
CA LEU A 231 8.55 -3.71 0.02
C LEU A 231 7.89 -3.16 1.29
N LEU A 232 6.61 -3.47 1.52
CA LEU A 232 5.88 -3.05 2.71
C LEU A 232 6.54 -3.60 3.98
N VAL A 233 6.83 -4.90 3.99
CA VAL A 233 7.44 -5.56 5.15
C VAL A 233 8.84 -5.02 5.41
N HIS A 234 9.67 -4.82 4.37
CA HIS A 234 10.96 -4.16 4.52
C HIS A 234 10.82 -2.75 5.11
N ALA A 235 9.96 -1.91 4.55
CA ALA A 235 9.79 -0.54 5.01
C ALA A 235 9.27 -0.48 6.45
N VAL A 236 8.33 -1.35 6.83
CA VAL A 236 7.81 -1.45 8.20
C VAL A 236 8.89 -1.90 9.16
N ASN A 237 9.71 -2.88 8.79
CA ASN A 237 10.83 -3.34 9.61
C ASN A 237 11.87 -2.24 9.82
N GLU A 238 12.24 -1.49 8.79
CA GLU A 238 13.13 -0.32 8.91
C GLU A 238 12.54 0.74 9.83
N LEU A 239 11.25 1.06 9.68
CA LEU A 239 10.57 2.03 10.53
C LEU A 239 10.43 1.57 11.98
N LEU A 240 10.31 0.26 12.22
CA LEU A 240 10.28 -0.32 13.56
C LEU A 240 11.61 -0.16 14.31
N LEU A 241 12.76 -0.15 13.61
CA LEU A 241 14.08 0.08 14.24
C LEU A 241 14.18 1.45 14.93
N ALA A 242 13.41 2.43 14.46
CA ALA A 242 13.30 3.74 15.09
C ALA A 242 12.33 3.77 16.30
N THR A 243 11.81 2.61 16.72
CA THR A 243 10.88 2.46 17.85
C THR A 243 11.40 1.45 18.86
N PRO A 244 10.88 1.44 20.10
CA PRO A 244 11.23 0.41 21.09
C PRO A 244 10.72 -1.00 20.76
N PHE A 245 10.00 -1.18 19.65
CA PHE A 245 9.20 -2.39 19.39
C PHE A 245 9.77 -3.30 18.29
N ALA A 246 10.95 -2.99 17.74
CA ALA A 246 11.55 -3.79 16.67
C ALA A 246 11.66 -5.27 17.06
N ALA A 247 12.20 -5.57 18.23
CA ALA A 247 12.39 -6.94 18.70
C ALA A 247 11.08 -7.75 18.81
N GLU A 248 9.93 -7.09 19.00
CA GLU A 248 8.63 -7.75 19.18
C GLU A 248 7.80 -7.81 17.89
N LEU A 249 7.96 -6.83 17.00
CA LEU A 249 7.03 -6.59 15.90
C LEU A 249 7.67 -6.71 14.50
N THR A 250 8.98 -6.97 14.42
CA THR A 250 9.62 -7.28 13.15
C THR A 250 8.91 -8.45 12.47
N LEU A 251 8.56 -8.24 11.21
CA LEU A 251 7.84 -9.18 10.38
C LEU A 251 8.83 -10.03 9.55
N PRO A 252 8.55 -11.32 9.33
CA PRO A 252 9.29 -12.11 8.35
C PRO A 252 9.05 -11.53 6.95
N VAL A 253 10.12 -11.29 6.21
CA VAL A 253 10.03 -10.82 4.82
C VAL A 253 9.54 -11.99 3.95
N PRO A 254 8.40 -11.84 3.25
CA PRO A 254 7.89 -12.89 2.38
C PRO A 254 8.71 -12.99 1.09
N ARG A 255 8.51 -14.07 0.34
CA ARG A 255 9.06 -14.20 -1.02
C ARG A 255 8.09 -13.60 -2.02
N VAL A 256 8.62 -12.99 -3.07
CA VAL A 256 7.82 -12.57 -4.22
C VAL A 256 7.22 -13.81 -4.89
N ALA A 257 5.89 -13.82 -5.08
CA ALA A 257 5.22 -14.88 -5.81
C ALA A 257 5.61 -14.84 -7.30
N PRO A 258 5.65 -16.01 -7.99
CA PRO A 258 5.98 -16.03 -9.40
C PRO A 258 4.94 -15.25 -10.22
N ASN A 259 5.39 -14.56 -11.26
CA ASN A 259 4.50 -13.91 -12.21
C ASN A 259 3.83 -14.97 -13.09
N PRO A 260 2.48 -15.05 -13.15
CA PRO A 260 1.80 -16.04 -13.98
C PRO A 260 1.81 -15.67 -15.47
N PHE A 261 2.14 -14.43 -15.83
CA PHE A 261 2.25 -13.97 -17.21
C PHE A 261 3.71 -13.95 -17.66
N ARG A 262 3.94 -14.12 -18.97
CA ARG A 262 5.27 -14.05 -19.57
C ARG A 262 5.38 -12.85 -20.48
N ALA A 263 6.37 -12.02 -20.24
CA ALA A 263 6.68 -10.92 -21.14
C ALA A 263 7.34 -11.46 -22.41
N ASP A 264 6.82 -11.09 -23.58
CA ASP A 264 7.43 -11.45 -24.85
C ASP A 264 8.62 -10.50 -25.13
N PRO A 265 9.86 -11.02 -25.29
CA PRO A 265 11.03 -10.17 -25.49
C PRO A 265 10.98 -9.32 -26.75
N GLU A 266 10.30 -9.75 -27.82
CA GLU A 266 10.10 -8.94 -29.02
C GLU A 266 9.16 -7.78 -28.72
N MET A 267 8.09 -8.03 -27.97
CA MET A 267 7.11 -6.98 -27.61
C MET A 267 7.73 -5.95 -26.67
N VAL A 268 8.57 -6.38 -25.73
CA VAL A 268 9.36 -5.48 -24.87
C VAL A 268 10.27 -4.60 -25.73
N ARG A 269 11.10 -5.17 -26.61
CA ARG A 269 11.99 -4.39 -27.49
C ARG A 269 11.24 -3.38 -28.36
N ALA A 270 10.07 -3.76 -28.86
CA ALA A 270 9.24 -2.90 -29.70
C ALA A 270 8.74 -1.63 -28.98
N VAL A 271 8.58 -1.66 -27.65
CA VAL A 271 8.10 -0.51 -26.87
C VAL A 271 9.20 0.23 -26.12
N THR A 272 10.34 -0.40 -25.87
CA THR A 272 11.49 0.23 -25.20
C THR A 272 12.45 0.94 -26.17
N GLY A 273 12.19 0.89 -27.49
CA GLY A 273 12.99 1.59 -28.51
C GLY A 273 14.30 0.88 -28.86
N GLY A 274 14.28 -0.46 -28.95
CA GLY A 274 15.42 -1.26 -29.41
C GLY A 274 15.74 -1.09 -30.89
#